data_AF-A0A6P3TTC7-F1
#
_entry.id   AF-A0A6P3TTC7-F1
#
_cell.length_a   1.000
_cell.length_b   1.000
_cell.length_c   1.000
_cell.angle_alpha   90.00
_cell.angle_beta   90.00
_cell.angle_gamma   90.00
#
_symmetry.space_group_name_H-M   'P 1'
#
loop_
_entity.id
_entity.type
_entity.pdbx_description
1 polymer ?
#
loop_
_entity_poly.entity_id
_entity_poly.type
_entity_poly.pdbx_seq_one_letter_code
_entity_poly.pdbx_strand_id
1 'polypeptide(L)'
;MGNFKGHALPGSCFFILGIWWTIKCILKYAFKKQKRTSYLDSKALFRRIEILEGIVLVGMALTGILGEQFLPGGPHLTLYDYQEGQWVQLLSWQHFTMYFFFGLLGVTNILSSTIISLPASFSKLMLSNALFVEAFVFYNHIHGREMLDIFVHKLLVLVIFSTGLVAFMELFIQANITVELLRTSLFLLHGSWFWQIGFVLYPPSGGPAWDLVDHDNVMFLSICFCWHYATAIIIVGAIYAFVTWLTSGPHLLRGCAASKNKAGIQAISLPHVSSHPEPKEDYCLFLFQKPSDH
;
A
#
# COMPACT_ATOMS: atom_id res chain seq x y z
N MET A 1 13.29 14.77 -22.61
CA MET A 1 13.35 13.29 -22.80
C MET A 1 13.23 12.60 -21.45
N GLY A 2 12.72 11.37 -21.44
CA GLY A 2 12.92 10.47 -20.31
C GLY A 2 14.37 9.99 -20.18
N ASN A 3 14.67 9.23 -19.14
CA ASN A 3 15.96 8.55 -18.96
C ASN A 3 15.77 7.29 -18.11
N PHE A 4 16.79 6.44 -17.99
CA PHE A 4 16.72 5.19 -17.21
C PHE A 4 16.24 5.40 -15.76
N LYS A 5 16.79 6.40 -15.05
CA LYS A 5 16.43 6.67 -13.64
C LYS A 5 14.97 7.10 -13.52
N GLY A 6 14.46 7.90 -14.47
CA GLY A 6 13.07 8.32 -14.54
C GLY A 6 12.06 7.18 -14.74
N HIS A 7 12.51 6.00 -15.15
CA HIS A 7 11.68 4.79 -15.25
C HIS A 7 11.95 3.82 -14.08
N ALA A 8 13.22 3.57 -13.76
CA ALA A 8 13.62 2.66 -12.69
C ALA A 8 13.15 3.14 -11.29
N LEU A 9 13.11 4.45 -11.04
CA LEU A 9 12.64 5.00 -9.76
C LEU A 9 11.13 4.75 -9.52
N PRO A 10 10.20 5.24 -10.36
CA PRO A 10 8.77 4.94 -10.17
C PRO A 10 8.49 3.43 -10.26
N GLY A 11 9.17 2.71 -11.15
CA GLY A 11 9.07 1.26 -11.25
C GLY A 11 9.40 0.54 -9.94
N SER A 12 10.46 0.96 -9.26
CA SER A 12 10.84 0.45 -7.93
C SER A 12 9.78 0.79 -6.87
N CYS A 13 9.29 2.02 -6.83
CA CYS A 13 8.26 2.46 -5.89
C CYS A 13 6.97 1.63 -6.05
N PHE A 14 6.46 1.48 -7.27
CA PHE A 14 5.25 0.70 -7.54
C PHE A 14 5.42 -0.80 -7.26
N PHE A 15 6.59 -1.37 -7.56
CA PHE A 15 6.88 -2.77 -7.24
C PHE A 15 6.93 -3.02 -5.72
N ILE A 16 7.60 -2.14 -4.97
CA ILE A 16 7.65 -2.19 -3.50
C ILE A 16 6.25 -2.02 -2.88
N LEU A 17 5.43 -1.07 -3.38
CA LEU A 17 4.04 -0.91 -2.95
C LEU A 17 3.19 -2.15 -3.28
N GLY A 18 3.39 -2.78 -4.43
CA GLY A 18 2.76 -4.05 -4.81
C GLY A 18 3.06 -5.17 -3.80
N ILE A 19 4.32 -5.34 -3.40
CA ILE A 19 4.73 -6.30 -2.36
C ILE A 19 4.11 -5.93 -1.00
N TRP A 20 4.24 -4.68 -0.57
CA TRP A 20 3.71 -4.18 0.70
C TRP A 20 2.20 -4.41 0.83
N TRP A 21 1.43 -4.04 -0.20
CA TRP A 21 -0.02 -4.24 -0.20
C TRP A 21 -0.43 -5.71 -0.29
N THR A 22 0.33 -6.53 -1.00
CA THR A 22 0.11 -7.99 -1.03
C THR A 22 0.24 -8.56 0.39
N ILE A 23 1.33 -8.25 1.09
CA ILE A 23 1.54 -8.64 2.49
C ILE A 23 0.43 -8.10 3.40
N LYS A 24 0.08 -6.80 3.29
CA LYS A 24 -0.99 -6.16 4.08
C LYS A 24 -2.34 -6.87 3.90
N CYS A 25 -2.72 -7.17 2.66
CA CYS A 25 -3.96 -7.85 2.31
C CYS A 25 -4.03 -9.26 2.93
N ILE A 26 -2.97 -10.06 2.76
CA ILE A 26 -2.94 -11.45 3.20
C ILE A 26 -2.89 -11.54 4.73
N LEU A 27 -2.13 -10.67 5.40
CA LEU A 27 -2.18 -10.55 6.86
C LEU A 27 -3.59 -10.19 7.34
N LYS A 28 -4.25 -9.20 6.72
CA LYS A 28 -5.62 -8.77 7.07
C LYS A 28 -6.63 -9.92 6.91
N TYR A 29 -6.48 -10.75 5.89
CA TYR A 29 -7.28 -11.96 5.69
C TYR A 29 -6.97 -13.05 6.73
N ALA A 30 -5.69 -13.35 6.99
CA ALA A 30 -5.27 -14.34 7.98
C ALA A 30 -5.75 -13.97 9.39
N PHE A 31 -5.58 -12.72 9.82
CA PHE A 31 -6.07 -12.24 11.13
C PHE A 31 -7.59 -12.30 11.24
N LYS A 32 -8.35 -11.97 10.18
CA LYS A 32 -9.81 -12.16 10.14
C LYS A 32 -10.20 -13.63 10.31
N LYS A 33 -9.49 -14.55 9.66
CA LYS A 33 -9.73 -16.00 9.73
C LYS A 33 -9.35 -16.59 11.09
N GLN A 34 -8.33 -16.04 11.76
CA GLN A 34 -7.76 -16.61 12.99
C GLN A 34 -8.44 -16.17 14.30
N LYS A 35 -9.11 -15.01 14.36
CA LYS A 35 -9.58 -14.44 15.65
C LYS A 35 -11.05 -14.01 15.68
N ARG A 36 -11.85 -14.83 16.35
CA ARG A 36 -13.05 -14.43 17.12
C ARG A 36 -12.72 -13.84 18.50
N THR A 37 -11.44 -13.82 18.91
CA THR A 37 -11.02 -13.70 20.33
C THR A 37 -10.05 -12.57 20.69
N SER A 38 -9.54 -11.77 19.76
CA SER A 38 -8.71 -10.58 20.08
C SER A 38 -8.68 -9.61 18.88
N TYR A 39 -9.80 -8.92 18.70
CA TYR A 39 -10.12 -8.06 17.55
C TYR A 39 -9.58 -6.62 17.69
N LEU A 40 -9.33 -6.16 18.92
CA LEU A 40 -8.95 -4.77 19.20
C LEU A 40 -7.46 -4.49 18.88
N ASP A 41 -6.54 -5.34 19.34
CA ASP A 41 -5.10 -5.22 19.05
C ASP A 41 -4.82 -5.21 17.53
N SER A 42 -5.51 -6.07 16.75
CA SER A 42 -5.37 -6.08 15.29
C SER A 42 -5.93 -4.82 14.62
N LYS A 43 -7.07 -4.29 15.09
CA LYS A 43 -7.64 -3.03 14.55
C LYS A 43 -6.72 -1.83 14.80
N ALA A 44 -6.08 -1.76 15.97
CA ALA A 44 -5.09 -0.73 16.27
C ALA A 44 -3.81 -0.86 15.42
N LEU A 45 -3.33 -2.08 15.22
CA LEU A 45 -2.18 -2.38 14.35
C LEU A 45 -2.46 -1.97 12.90
N PHE A 46 -3.59 -2.40 12.32
CA PHE A 46 -3.92 -2.03 10.93
C PHE A 46 -4.10 -0.52 10.77
N ARG A 47 -4.73 0.19 11.73
CA ARG A 47 -4.80 1.65 11.70
C ARG A 47 -3.41 2.31 11.65
N ARG A 48 -2.43 1.80 12.41
CA ARG A 48 -1.04 2.31 12.36
C ARG A 48 -0.38 2.05 11.01
N ILE A 49 -0.65 0.90 10.38
CA ILE A 49 -0.15 0.59 9.03
C ILE A 49 -0.76 1.53 7.99
N GLU A 50 -2.08 1.79 8.01
CA GLU A 50 -2.72 2.71 7.06
C GLU A 50 -2.19 4.15 7.21
N ILE A 51 -1.93 4.62 8.45
CA ILE A 51 -1.28 5.92 8.70
C ILE A 51 0.16 5.95 8.17
N LEU A 52 0.96 4.92 8.47
CA LEU A 52 2.35 4.82 8.00
C LEU A 52 2.43 4.80 6.47
N GLU A 53 1.55 4.04 5.82
CA GLU A 53 1.40 3.99 4.38
C GLU A 53 1.04 5.36 3.80
N GLY A 54 0.11 6.08 4.43
CA GLY A 54 -0.23 7.44 4.05
C GLY A 54 0.95 8.41 4.16
N ILE A 55 1.75 8.31 5.23
CA ILE A 55 2.98 9.11 5.42
C ILE A 55 4.02 8.78 4.33
N VAL A 56 4.23 7.50 4.01
CA VAL A 56 5.16 7.08 2.96
C VAL A 56 4.72 7.58 1.58
N LEU A 57 3.42 7.51 1.26
CA LEU A 57 2.87 8.03 0.01
C LEU A 57 3.03 9.55 -0.11
N VAL A 58 2.71 10.32 0.94
CA VAL A 58 2.95 11.78 0.97
C VAL A 58 4.44 12.10 0.84
N GLY A 59 5.31 11.37 1.55
CA GLY A 59 6.76 11.55 1.47
C GLY A 59 7.30 11.34 0.06
N MET A 60 6.93 10.24 -0.59
CA MET A 60 7.34 9.95 -1.98
C MET A 60 6.80 11.00 -2.96
N ALA A 61 5.53 11.40 -2.83
CA ALA A 61 4.93 12.43 -3.68
C ALA A 61 5.65 13.78 -3.54
N LEU A 62 5.93 14.22 -2.31
CA LEU A 62 6.69 15.44 -2.05
C LEU A 62 8.13 15.34 -2.57
N THR A 63 8.81 14.20 -2.41
CA THR A 63 10.15 14.00 -2.97
C THR A 63 10.15 14.09 -4.50
N GLY A 64 9.16 13.50 -5.17
CA GLY A 64 9.01 13.60 -6.64
C GLY A 64 8.76 15.04 -7.09
N ILE A 65 7.80 15.73 -6.47
CA ILE A 65 7.50 17.14 -6.74
C ILE A 65 8.74 18.02 -6.52
N LEU A 66 9.42 17.89 -5.39
CA LEU A 66 10.58 18.71 -5.06
C LEU A 66 11.76 18.43 -6.00
N GLY A 67 11.99 17.15 -6.31
CA GLY A 67 13.03 16.71 -7.24
C GLY A 67 12.84 17.27 -8.65
N GLU A 68 11.62 17.18 -9.20
CA GLU A 68 11.36 17.62 -10.57
C GLU A 68 11.14 19.13 -10.74
N GLN A 69 10.72 19.84 -9.69
CA GLN A 69 10.47 21.28 -9.76
C GLN A 69 11.69 22.13 -9.37
N PHE A 70 12.50 21.72 -8.39
CA PHE A 70 13.51 22.57 -7.75
C PHE A 70 14.95 22.06 -7.80
N LEU A 71 15.23 20.91 -8.42
CA LEU A 71 16.62 20.57 -8.75
C LEU A 71 17.17 21.53 -9.83
N PRO A 72 18.50 21.72 -9.91
CA PRO A 72 19.11 22.56 -10.93
C PRO A 72 18.65 22.17 -12.35
N GLY A 73 18.03 23.11 -13.05
CA GLY A 73 17.43 22.89 -14.38
C GLY A 73 15.94 22.53 -14.39
N GLY A 74 15.27 22.42 -13.23
CA GLY A 74 13.80 22.29 -13.16
C GLY A 74 13.06 23.60 -13.47
N PRO A 75 11.72 23.57 -13.64
CA PRO A 75 10.90 24.73 -13.99
C PRO A 75 10.63 25.72 -12.84
N HIS A 76 10.94 25.38 -11.58
CA HIS A 76 10.77 26.25 -10.40
C HIS A 76 9.35 26.83 -10.27
N LEU A 77 8.32 26.01 -10.48
CA LEU A 77 6.90 26.40 -10.54
C LEU A 77 6.53 27.43 -11.64
N THR A 78 7.43 27.74 -12.57
CA THR A 78 7.10 28.50 -13.79
C THR A 78 6.45 27.56 -14.81
N LEU A 79 5.19 27.84 -15.17
CA LEU A 79 4.43 27.04 -16.15
C LEU A 79 4.61 27.55 -17.59
N TYR A 80 4.72 28.86 -17.76
CA TYR A 80 4.77 29.52 -19.05
C TYR A 80 5.76 30.68 -19.00
N ASP A 81 6.61 30.77 -20.02
CA ASP A 81 7.51 31.90 -20.23
C ASP A 81 6.81 32.93 -21.11
N TYR A 82 6.45 34.08 -20.53
CA TYR A 82 5.79 35.18 -21.24
C TYR A 82 6.76 36.04 -22.08
N GLN A 83 8.07 35.91 -21.89
CA GLN A 83 9.09 36.61 -22.69
C GLN A 83 9.36 35.83 -23.97
N GLU A 84 9.58 34.52 -23.86
CA GLU A 84 9.82 33.62 -25.00
C GLU A 84 8.51 33.13 -25.66
N GLY A 85 7.37 33.26 -24.98
CA GLY A 85 6.06 32.85 -25.49
C GLY A 85 5.90 31.33 -25.61
N GLN A 86 6.47 30.57 -24.67
CA GLN A 86 6.52 29.10 -24.70
C GLN A 86 6.19 28.47 -23.35
N TRP A 87 5.73 27.21 -23.38
CA TRP A 87 5.50 26.41 -22.18
C TRP A 87 6.80 25.90 -21.57
N VAL A 88 6.95 26.00 -20.25
CA VAL A 88 8.16 25.58 -19.55
C VAL A 88 8.02 24.13 -19.08
N GLN A 89 8.79 23.23 -19.71
CA GLN A 89 8.97 21.83 -19.30
C GLN A 89 7.68 21.08 -18.93
N LEU A 90 6.67 21.08 -19.82
CA LEU A 90 5.36 20.41 -19.60
C LEU A 90 5.46 18.95 -19.12
N LEU A 91 6.55 18.25 -19.44
CA LEU A 91 6.82 16.90 -18.95
C LEU A 91 6.92 16.83 -17.41
N SER A 92 7.59 17.80 -16.79
CA SER A 92 7.71 17.92 -15.33
C SER A 92 6.34 18.26 -14.70
N TRP A 93 5.51 19.06 -15.38
CA TRP A 93 4.14 19.34 -14.95
C TRP A 93 3.20 18.12 -15.05
N GLN A 94 3.41 17.24 -16.03
CA GLN A 94 2.71 15.96 -16.11
C GLN A 94 3.05 15.06 -14.92
N HIS A 95 4.33 14.88 -14.59
CA HIS A 95 4.75 14.08 -13.43
C HIS A 95 4.33 14.72 -12.10
N PHE A 96 4.46 16.05 -11.96
CA PHE A 96 3.93 16.80 -10.81
C PHE A 96 2.45 16.48 -10.55
N THR A 97 1.65 16.43 -11.63
CA THR A 97 0.22 16.08 -11.54
C THR A 97 0.02 14.65 -11.03
N MET A 98 0.78 13.67 -11.54
CA MET A 98 0.74 12.29 -11.05
C MET A 98 1.11 12.22 -9.55
N TYR A 99 2.24 12.81 -9.16
CA TYR A 99 2.70 12.84 -7.78
C TYR A 99 1.68 13.49 -6.85
N PHE A 100 1.06 14.60 -7.27
CA PHE A 100 0.04 15.29 -6.49
C PHE A 100 -1.15 14.36 -6.15
N PHE A 101 -1.68 13.60 -7.12
CA PHE A 101 -2.79 12.68 -6.87
C PHE A 101 -2.40 11.47 -5.99
N PHE A 102 -1.17 10.93 -6.12
CA PHE A 102 -0.67 9.94 -5.16
C PHE A 102 -0.41 10.53 -3.76
N GLY A 103 -0.06 11.82 -3.67
CA GLY A 103 -0.02 12.56 -2.42
C GLY A 103 -1.39 12.70 -1.77
N LEU A 104 -2.43 13.00 -2.55
CA LEU A 104 -3.83 13.04 -2.09
C LEU A 104 -4.31 11.67 -1.59
N LEU A 105 -3.89 10.56 -2.21
CA LEU A 105 -4.10 9.21 -1.68
C LEU A 105 -3.46 9.05 -0.30
N GLY A 106 -2.20 9.48 -0.16
CA GLY A 106 -1.49 9.42 1.12
C GLY A 106 -2.20 10.21 2.23
N VAL A 107 -2.62 11.45 1.93
CA VAL A 107 -3.44 12.28 2.83
C VAL A 107 -4.77 11.59 3.17
N THR A 108 -5.45 11.03 2.18
CA THR A 108 -6.74 10.34 2.37
C THR A 108 -6.59 9.10 3.27
N ASN A 109 -5.49 8.36 3.17
CA ASN A 109 -5.19 7.23 4.07
C ASN A 109 -4.99 7.67 5.52
N ILE A 110 -4.29 8.79 5.75
CA ILE A 110 -4.11 9.37 7.09
C ILE A 110 -5.47 9.81 7.64
N LEU A 111 -6.21 10.65 6.90
CA LEU A 111 -7.49 11.21 7.34
C LEU A 111 -8.55 10.12 7.60
N SER A 112 -8.67 9.13 6.71
CA SER A 112 -9.60 8.00 6.88
C SER A 112 -9.23 7.07 8.05
N SER A 113 -8.01 7.19 8.58
CA SER A 113 -7.52 6.41 9.72
C SER A 113 -7.61 7.15 11.05
N THR A 114 -7.64 8.49 11.03
CA THR A 114 -7.72 9.36 12.22
C THR A 114 -9.12 9.91 12.47
N ILE A 115 -9.86 10.27 11.42
CA ILE A 115 -11.21 10.87 11.51
C ILE A 115 -12.28 9.77 11.45
N ILE A 116 -13.03 9.61 12.55
CA ILE A 116 -14.02 8.53 12.70
C ILE A 116 -15.20 8.65 11.71
N SER A 117 -15.54 9.87 11.29
CA SER A 117 -16.63 10.13 10.35
C SER A 117 -16.28 9.89 8.87
N LEU A 118 -15.00 9.70 8.51
CA LEU A 118 -14.60 9.43 7.13
C LEU A 118 -14.71 7.93 6.81
N PRO A 119 -15.47 7.54 5.77
CA PRO A 119 -15.56 6.13 5.36
C PRO A 119 -14.23 5.61 4.82
N ALA A 120 -13.82 4.41 5.22
CA ALA A 120 -12.61 3.74 4.70
C ALA A 120 -12.65 3.44 3.18
N SER A 121 -13.81 3.63 2.53
CA SER A 121 -13.93 3.60 1.06
C SER A 121 -13.32 4.82 0.37
N PHE A 122 -13.11 5.95 1.07
CA PHE A 122 -12.48 7.14 0.49
C PHE A 122 -11.05 6.84 -0.01
N SER A 123 -10.25 6.10 0.77
CA SER A 123 -8.93 5.64 0.35
C SER A 123 -8.96 4.81 -0.95
N LYS A 124 -9.96 3.94 -1.12
CA LYS A 124 -10.13 3.14 -2.34
C LYS A 124 -10.51 4.01 -3.55
N LEU A 125 -11.44 4.94 -3.34
CA LEU A 125 -11.88 5.88 -4.37
C LEU A 125 -10.71 6.80 -4.81
N MET A 126 -9.89 7.25 -3.86
CA MET A 126 -8.72 8.08 -4.15
C MET A 126 -7.62 7.29 -4.88
N LEU A 127 -7.40 6.01 -4.53
CA LEU A 127 -6.46 5.14 -5.24
C LEU A 127 -6.90 4.93 -6.70
N SER A 128 -8.20 4.67 -6.91
CA SER A 128 -8.78 4.55 -8.25
C SER A 128 -8.64 5.86 -9.06
N ASN A 129 -8.91 7.02 -8.45
CA ASN A 129 -8.71 8.32 -9.10
C ASN A 129 -7.23 8.59 -9.45
N ALA A 130 -6.29 8.32 -8.53
CA ALA A 130 -4.87 8.52 -8.78
C ALA A 130 -4.38 7.69 -9.99
N LEU A 131 -4.81 6.43 -10.08
CA LEU A 131 -4.52 5.55 -11.22
C LEU A 131 -5.19 6.02 -12.52
N PHE A 132 -6.44 6.48 -12.48
CA PHE A 132 -7.09 7.00 -13.69
C PHE A 132 -6.47 8.32 -14.18
N VAL A 133 -6.06 9.21 -13.28
CA VAL A 133 -5.30 10.41 -13.65
C VAL A 133 -3.93 10.04 -14.20
N GLU A 134 -3.20 9.11 -13.58
CA GLU A 134 -1.92 8.60 -14.07
C GLU A 134 -2.05 8.03 -15.49
N ALA A 135 -3.02 7.14 -15.72
CA ALA A 135 -3.31 6.58 -17.05
C ALA A 135 -3.67 7.66 -18.09
N PHE A 136 -4.49 8.65 -17.71
CA PHE A 136 -4.86 9.76 -18.60
C PHE A 136 -3.66 10.63 -18.96
N VAL A 137 -2.80 10.96 -18.00
CA VAL A 137 -1.61 11.78 -18.26
C VAL A 137 -0.60 10.99 -19.11
N PHE A 138 -0.33 9.71 -18.81
CA PHE A 138 0.53 8.86 -19.65
C PHE A 138 -0.01 8.63 -21.06
N TYR A 139 -1.33 8.54 -21.24
CA TYR A 139 -1.93 8.46 -22.58
C TYR A 139 -1.59 9.69 -23.45
N ASN A 140 -1.50 10.87 -22.83
CA ASN A 140 -1.16 12.11 -23.52
C ASN A 140 0.37 12.36 -23.64
N HIS A 141 1.19 11.61 -22.90
CA HIS A 141 2.66 11.75 -22.78
C HIS A 141 3.47 11.27 -24.00
N ILE A 142 2.84 10.51 -24.91
CA ILE A 142 3.51 9.66 -25.93
C ILE A 142 3.42 10.19 -27.37
N HIS A 143 2.77 11.33 -27.60
CA HIS A 143 2.61 11.86 -28.96
C HIS A 143 3.96 12.28 -29.58
N GLY A 144 4.19 11.91 -30.85
CA GLY A 144 5.38 12.29 -31.60
C GLY A 144 6.65 11.48 -31.30
N ARG A 145 6.53 10.28 -30.72
CA ARG A 145 7.66 9.37 -30.47
C ARG A 145 7.72 8.21 -31.46
N GLU A 146 8.81 7.46 -31.44
CA GLU A 146 9.01 6.25 -32.26
C GLU A 146 8.06 5.11 -31.90
N MET A 147 7.90 4.16 -32.84
CA MET A 147 6.94 3.06 -32.75
C MET A 147 7.08 2.25 -31.45
N LEU A 148 8.30 1.85 -31.10
CA LEU A 148 8.56 1.03 -29.92
C LEU A 148 8.32 1.79 -28.61
N ASP A 149 8.71 3.07 -28.54
CA ASP A 149 8.46 3.96 -27.38
C ASP A 149 6.95 4.12 -27.14
N ILE A 150 6.19 4.40 -28.20
CA ILE A 150 4.72 4.45 -28.16
C ILE A 150 4.14 3.10 -27.69
N PHE A 151 4.65 1.97 -28.20
CA PHE A 151 4.12 0.65 -27.87
C PHE A 151 4.32 0.30 -26.39
N VAL A 152 5.53 0.46 -25.85
CA VAL A 152 5.82 0.08 -24.46
C VAL A 152 5.07 0.95 -23.46
N HIS A 153 4.88 2.25 -23.76
CA HIS A 153 4.06 3.13 -22.92
C HIS A 153 2.56 2.87 -23.07
N LYS A 154 2.06 2.41 -24.23
CA LYS A 154 0.65 1.96 -24.35
C LYS A 154 0.37 0.74 -23.46
N LEU A 155 1.32 -0.20 -23.37
CA LEU A 155 1.23 -1.32 -22.43
C LEU A 155 1.27 -0.87 -20.96
N LEU A 156 2.03 0.19 -20.64
CA LEU A 156 2.00 0.84 -19.33
C LEU A 156 0.62 1.44 -19.01
N VAL A 157 0.06 2.24 -19.92
CA VAL A 157 -1.29 2.82 -19.77
C VAL A 157 -2.35 1.73 -19.60
N LEU A 158 -2.24 0.62 -20.33
CA LEU A 158 -3.14 -0.53 -20.20
C LEU A 158 -3.12 -1.11 -18.77
N VAL A 159 -1.95 -1.41 -18.19
CA VAL A 159 -1.88 -1.93 -16.81
C VAL A 159 -2.35 -0.90 -15.78
N ILE A 160 -2.00 0.37 -15.91
CA ILE A 160 -2.45 1.42 -14.98
C ILE A 160 -3.99 1.52 -15.01
N PHE A 161 -4.58 1.63 -16.21
CA PHE A 161 -6.03 1.73 -16.36
C PHE A 161 -6.76 0.48 -15.83
N SER A 162 -6.28 -0.72 -16.15
CA SER A 162 -6.81 -1.97 -15.58
C SER A 162 -6.70 -2.00 -14.05
N THR A 163 -5.60 -1.51 -13.48
CA THR A 163 -5.43 -1.41 -12.02
C THR A 163 -6.42 -0.42 -11.40
N GLY A 164 -6.64 0.73 -12.05
CA GLY A 164 -7.62 1.74 -11.64
C GLY A 164 -9.05 1.22 -11.67
N LEU A 165 -9.39 0.40 -12.67
CA LEU A 165 -10.68 -0.29 -12.80
C LEU A 165 -10.87 -1.34 -11.70
N VAL A 166 -9.88 -2.19 -11.41
CA VAL A 166 -9.96 -3.17 -10.31
C VAL A 166 -10.07 -2.45 -8.95
N ALA A 167 -9.33 -1.36 -8.75
CA ALA A 167 -9.46 -0.49 -7.56
C ALA A 167 -10.84 0.19 -7.45
N PHE A 168 -11.49 0.51 -8.57
CA PHE A 168 -12.86 1.01 -8.60
C PHE A 168 -13.87 -0.09 -8.20
N MET A 169 -13.72 -1.30 -8.75
CA MET A 169 -14.58 -2.45 -8.43
C MET A 169 -14.54 -2.82 -6.94
N GLU A 170 -13.41 -2.60 -6.27
CA GLU A 170 -13.24 -2.75 -4.82
C GLU A 170 -14.16 -1.85 -3.94
N LEU A 171 -14.83 -0.84 -4.51
CA LEU A 171 -15.85 -0.03 -3.85
C LEU A 171 -17.18 -0.77 -3.71
N PHE A 172 -17.51 -1.60 -4.70
CA PHE A 172 -18.79 -2.33 -4.79
C PHE A 172 -18.66 -3.77 -4.29
N ILE A 173 -17.53 -4.43 -4.57
CA ILE A 173 -17.25 -5.80 -4.15
C ILE A 173 -16.70 -5.79 -2.73
N GLN A 174 -17.57 -6.06 -1.75
CA GLN A 174 -17.19 -6.03 -0.33
C GLN A 174 -16.19 -7.14 0.02
N ALA A 175 -14.98 -6.72 0.41
CA ALA A 175 -13.98 -7.52 1.13
C ALA A 175 -13.56 -8.87 0.48
N ASN A 176 -13.61 -8.98 -0.85
CA ASN A 176 -13.10 -10.15 -1.56
C ASN A 176 -11.57 -10.04 -1.75
N ILE A 177 -10.82 -10.89 -1.04
CA ILE A 177 -9.36 -10.97 -1.14
C ILE A 177 -8.88 -11.20 -2.58
N THR A 178 -9.61 -11.95 -3.41
CA THR A 178 -9.20 -12.20 -4.81
C THR A 178 -9.12 -10.92 -5.63
N VAL A 179 -9.99 -9.94 -5.37
CA VAL A 179 -9.96 -8.63 -6.06
C VAL A 179 -8.79 -7.78 -5.54
N GLU A 180 -8.55 -7.78 -4.23
CA GLU A 180 -7.40 -7.09 -3.62
C GLU A 180 -6.06 -7.68 -4.14
N LEU A 181 -5.95 -9.01 -4.28
CA LEU A 181 -4.76 -9.69 -4.83
C LEU A 181 -4.58 -9.46 -6.33
N LEU A 182 -5.68 -9.39 -7.11
CA LEU A 182 -5.62 -9.00 -8.52
C LEU A 182 -5.08 -7.58 -8.67
N ARG A 183 -5.55 -6.63 -7.85
CA ARG A 183 -5.01 -5.27 -7.86
C ARG A 183 -3.52 -5.24 -7.53
N THR A 184 -3.06 -6.01 -6.54
CA THR A 184 -1.64 -6.00 -6.18
C THR A 184 -0.75 -6.72 -7.20
N SER A 185 -1.22 -7.76 -7.88
CA SER A 185 -0.49 -8.36 -9.00
C SER A 185 -0.33 -7.39 -10.18
N LEU A 186 -1.37 -6.59 -10.47
CA LEU A 186 -1.28 -5.54 -11.48
C LEU A 186 -0.32 -4.40 -11.07
N PHE A 187 -0.20 -4.07 -9.78
CA PHE A 187 0.84 -3.14 -9.31
C PHE A 187 2.27 -3.68 -9.46
N LEU A 188 2.48 -4.99 -9.29
CA LEU A 188 3.79 -5.61 -9.58
C LEU A 188 4.10 -5.62 -11.08
N LEU A 189 3.10 -5.88 -11.93
CA LEU A 189 3.23 -5.71 -13.38
C LEU A 189 3.57 -4.26 -13.72
N HIS A 190 2.84 -3.29 -13.18
CA HIS A 190 3.06 -1.85 -13.37
C HIS A 190 4.50 -1.45 -13.02
N GLY A 191 4.98 -1.80 -11.82
CA GLY A 191 6.34 -1.48 -11.39
C GLY A 191 7.44 -2.17 -12.20
N SER A 192 7.27 -3.46 -12.52
CA SER A 192 8.24 -4.20 -13.34
C SER A 192 8.25 -3.78 -14.81
N TRP A 193 7.12 -3.30 -15.34
CA TRP A 193 7.03 -2.81 -16.71
C TRP A 193 7.72 -1.46 -16.90
N PHE A 194 7.66 -0.57 -15.89
CA PHE A 194 8.51 0.62 -15.86
C PHE A 194 10.00 0.28 -16.01
N TRP A 195 10.48 -0.74 -15.29
CA TRP A 195 11.86 -1.22 -15.45
C TRP A 195 12.13 -1.74 -16.88
N GLN A 196 11.20 -2.47 -17.48
CA GLN A 196 11.32 -2.94 -18.87
C GLN A 196 11.44 -1.76 -19.86
N ILE A 197 10.62 -0.71 -19.72
CA ILE A 197 10.73 0.51 -20.53
C ILE A 197 12.12 1.14 -20.36
N GLY A 198 12.59 1.22 -19.11
CA GLY A 198 13.94 1.70 -18.79
C GLY A 198 15.03 0.93 -19.54
N PHE A 199 15.01 -0.40 -19.51
CA PHE A 199 16.00 -1.24 -20.19
C PHE A 199 15.93 -1.17 -21.72
N VAL A 200 14.73 -1.06 -22.30
CA VAL A 200 14.53 -1.01 -23.76
C VAL A 200 14.97 0.34 -24.33
N LEU A 201 14.50 1.45 -23.74
CA LEU A 201 14.74 2.79 -24.27
C LEU A 201 16.08 3.41 -23.78
N TYR A 202 16.61 2.94 -22.65
CA TYR A 202 17.80 3.51 -22.01
C TYR A 202 18.75 2.43 -21.44
N PRO A 203 19.29 1.53 -22.28
CA PRO A 203 20.11 0.39 -21.83
C PRO A 203 21.30 0.85 -20.95
N PRO A 204 21.31 0.55 -19.63
CA PRO A 204 22.20 1.22 -18.67
C PRO A 204 23.67 0.79 -18.79
N SER A 205 23.94 -0.35 -19.41
CA SER A 205 25.30 -0.90 -19.58
C SER A 205 25.94 -0.55 -20.93
N GLY A 206 25.33 0.35 -21.73
CA GLY A 206 25.84 0.68 -23.07
C GLY A 206 25.78 -0.48 -24.07
N GLY A 207 24.88 -1.45 -23.85
CA GLY A 207 24.59 -2.51 -24.81
C GLY A 207 23.98 -1.94 -26.11
N PRO A 208 23.86 -2.76 -27.17
CA PRO A 208 23.27 -2.31 -28.43
C PRO A 208 21.87 -1.75 -28.18
N ALA A 209 21.60 -0.58 -28.77
CA ALA A 209 20.28 0.03 -28.73
C ALA A 209 19.25 -0.86 -29.46
N TRP A 210 18.03 -0.88 -28.96
CA TRP A 210 16.90 -1.52 -29.64
C TRP A 210 16.55 -0.75 -30.91
N ASP A 211 16.21 -1.46 -31.99
CA ASP A 211 15.61 -0.82 -33.15
C ASP A 211 14.17 -0.41 -32.80
N LEU A 212 13.92 0.90 -32.82
CA LEU A 212 12.67 1.52 -32.39
C LEU A 212 11.56 1.48 -33.46
N VAL A 213 11.88 1.07 -34.69
CA VAL A 213 10.91 0.90 -35.80
C VAL A 213 10.69 -0.56 -36.19
N ASP A 214 11.51 -1.48 -35.68
CA ASP A 214 11.38 -2.92 -35.90
C ASP A 214 10.11 -3.51 -35.25
N HIS A 215 9.37 -4.28 -36.04
CA HIS A 215 8.14 -4.95 -35.63
C HIS A 215 8.39 -6.21 -34.79
N ASP A 216 9.51 -6.90 -35.00
CA ASP A 216 9.83 -8.11 -34.23
C ASP A 216 10.09 -7.77 -32.76
N ASN A 217 10.67 -6.58 -32.48
CA ASN A 217 10.77 -6.02 -31.14
C ASN A 217 9.40 -5.76 -30.49
N VAL A 218 8.41 -5.29 -31.25
CA VAL A 218 7.02 -5.12 -30.77
C VAL A 218 6.39 -6.48 -30.41
N MET A 219 6.56 -7.48 -31.28
CA MET A 219 6.07 -8.84 -31.03
C MET A 219 6.75 -9.45 -29.78
N PHE A 220 8.07 -9.35 -29.67
CA PHE A 220 8.82 -9.83 -28.51
C PHE A 220 8.39 -9.16 -27.20
N LEU A 221 8.23 -7.84 -27.18
CA LEU A 221 7.81 -7.12 -25.97
C LEU A 221 6.37 -7.43 -25.56
N SER A 222 5.48 -7.78 -26.51
CA SER A 222 4.15 -8.31 -26.17
C SER A 222 4.22 -9.62 -25.39
N ILE A 223 5.17 -10.50 -25.74
CA ILE A 223 5.44 -11.76 -25.05
C ILE A 223 6.05 -11.47 -23.66
N CYS A 224 7.02 -10.55 -23.57
CA CYS A 224 7.58 -10.11 -22.29
C CYS A 224 6.52 -9.59 -21.32
N PHE A 225 5.56 -8.79 -21.79
CA PHE A 225 4.47 -8.27 -20.94
C PHE A 225 3.66 -9.39 -20.27
N CYS A 226 3.34 -10.45 -21.02
CA CYS A 226 2.68 -11.64 -20.50
C CYS A 226 3.54 -12.39 -19.46
N TRP A 227 4.85 -12.53 -19.70
CA TRP A 227 5.77 -13.16 -18.74
C TRP A 227 5.99 -12.33 -17.47
N HIS A 228 6.01 -11.00 -17.57
CA HIS A 228 6.01 -10.11 -16.40
C HIS A 228 4.74 -10.33 -15.55
N TYR A 229 3.57 -10.47 -16.19
CA TYR A 229 2.32 -10.71 -15.46
C TYR A 229 2.26 -12.11 -14.83
N ALA A 230 2.71 -13.15 -15.54
CA ALA A 230 2.85 -14.49 -14.98
C ALA A 230 3.80 -14.49 -13.75
N THR A 231 4.91 -13.76 -13.83
CA THR A 231 5.86 -13.58 -12.72
C THR A 231 5.23 -12.84 -11.54
N ALA A 232 4.45 -11.77 -11.80
CA ALA A 232 3.70 -11.06 -10.77
C ALA A 232 2.70 -11.96 -10.02
N ILE A 233 1.99 -12.84 -10.73
CA ILE A 233 1.09 -13.83 -10.11
C ILE A 233 1.88 -14.83 -9.24
N ILE A 234 3.03 -15.32 -9.72
CA ILE A 234 3.90 -16.23 -8.95
C ILE A 234 4.41 -15.54 -7.68
N ILE A 235 4.84 -14.27 -7.74
CA ILE A 235 5.26 -13.49 -6.58
C ILE A 235 4.12 -13.35 -5.56
N VAL A 236 2.91 -13.01 -6.01
CA VAL A 236 1.73 -12.94 -5.12
C VAL A 236 1.44 -14.30 -4.47
N GLY A 237 1.51 -15.39 -5.22
CA GLY A 237 1.33 -16.75 -4.70
C GLY A 237 2.40 -17.16 -3.68
N ALA A 238 3.66 -16.82 -3.92
CA ALA A 238 4.77 -17.07 -3.01
C ALA A 238 4.62 -16.27 -1.70
N ILE A 239 4.27 -14.99 -1.77
CA ILE A 239 3.96 -14.17 -0.60
C ILE A 239 2.76 -14.76 0.16
N TYR A 240 1.72 -15.22 -0.54
CA TYR A 240 0.56 -15.85 0.08
C TYR A 240 0.91 -17.12 0.87
N ALA A 241 1.68 -18.03 0.26
CA ALA A 241 2.16 -19.22 0.94
C ALA A 241 3.00 -18.87 2.17
N PHE A 242 3.97 -17.96 2.02
CA PHE A 242 4.87 -17.53 3.09
C PHE A 242 4.15 -16.86 4.28
N VAL A 243 3.29 -15.88 4.02
CA VAL A 243 2.53 -15.17 5.07
C VAL A 243 1.52 -16.10 5.74
N THR A 244 0.88 -17.01 5.00
CA THR A 244 -0.04 -18.00 5.57
C THR A 244 0.71 -19.00 6.45
N TRP A 245 1.89 -19.46 6.04
CA TRP A 245 2.76 -20.32 6.85
C TRP A 245 3.19 -19.63 8.16
N LEU A 246 3.69 -18.38 8.08
CA LEU A 246 4.07 -17.57 9.25
C LEU A 246 2.94 -17.35 10.26
N THR A 247 1.70 -17.18 9.77
CA THR A 247 0.53 -16.89 10.63
C THR A 247 -0.16 -18.15 11.16
N SER A 248 0.00 -19.29 10.47
CA SER A 248 -0.60 -20.58 10.84
C SER A 248 0.30 -21.43 11.74
N GLY A 249 1.62 -21.21 11.72
CA GLY A 249 2.58 -21.93 12.53
C GLY A 249 2.46 -21.64 14.05
N PRO A 250 2.75 -22.62 14.93
CA PRO A 250 2.65 -22.43 16.39
C PRO A 250 3.71 -21.49 17.00
N HIS A 251 4.67 -21.00 16.21
CA HIS A 251 5.94 -20.47 16.72
C HIS A 251 6.00 -18.96 17.08
N LEU A 252 5.18 -18.08 16.49
CA LEU A 252 5.37 -16.62 16.67
C LEU A 252 4.19 -15.90 17.33
N LEU A 253 2.97 -16.01 16.79
CA LEU A 253 1.84 -15.20 17.28
C LEU A 253 1.12 -15.77 18.51
N ARG A 254 1.26 -17.07 18.79
CA ARG A 254 0.73 -17.70 20.04
C ARG A 254 1.60 -17.37 21.25
N GLY A 255 2.93 -17.27 21.06
CA GLY A 255 3.90 -16.93 22.10
C GLY A 255 3.71 -15.52 22.67
N CYS A 256 3.48 -14.50 21.82
CA CYS A 256 3.22 -13.13 22.29
C CYS A 256 1.94 -13.02 23.15
N ALA A 257 0.89 -13.78 22.83
CA ALA A 257 -0.33 -13.82 23.63
C ALA A 257 -0.12 -14.54 24.98
N ALA A 258 0.63 -15.65 24.98
CA ALA A 258 1.00 -16.36 26.22
C ALA A 258 1.92 -15.53 27.13
N SER A 259 2.84 -14.76 26.54
CA SER A 259 3.76 -13.87 27.27
C SER A 259 3.02 -12.71 27.94
N LYS A 260 2.11 -12.02 27.22
CA LYS A 260 1.26 -10.97 27.82
C LYS A 260 0.39 -11.51 28.97
N ASN A 261 -0.20 -12.71 28.83
CA ASN A 261 -0.99 -13.30 29.90
C ASN A 261 -0.14 -13.68 31.12
N LYS A 262 1.08 -14.21 30.94
CA LYS A 262 1.99 -14.48 32.07
C LYS A 262 2.40 -13.21 32.81
N ALA A 263 2.72 -12.12 32.10
CA ALA A 263 3.04 -10.83 32.71
C ALA A 263 1.86 -10.23 33.49
N GLY A 264 0.64 -10.33 32.95
CA GLY A 264 -0.58 -9.88 33.65
C GLY A 264 -0.90 -10.71 34.90
N ILE A 265 -0.66 -12.02 34.89
CA ILE A 265 -0.88 -12.90 36.04
C ILE A 265 0.17 -12.67 37.14
N GLN A 266 1.46 -12.51 36.79
CA GLN A 266 2.51 -12.22 37.76
C GLN A 266 2.38 -10.82 38.41
N ALA A 267 1.74 -9.86 37.74
CA ALA A 267 1.46 -8.55 38.31
C ALA A 267 0.30 -8.53 39.34
N ILE A 268 -0.49 -9.61 39.44
CA ILE A 268 -1.66 -9.71 40.34
C ILE A 268 -1.35 -10.53 41.61
N SER A 269 -0.27 -11.31 41.62
CA SER A 269 0.19 -12.08 42.80
C SER A 269 0.98 -11.20 43.79
N LEU A 270 0.27 -10.34 44.54
CA LEU A 270 0.77 -9.80 45.81
C LEU A 270 0.86 -10.94 46.86
N PRO A 271 1.91 -10.99 47.70
CA PRO A 271 2.04 -12.05 48.69
C PRO A 271 1.04 -11.87 49.84
N HIS A 272 0.32 -12.95 50.15
CA HIS A 272 -0.64 -13.03 51.24
C HIS A 272 0.08 -13.07 52.60
N VAL A 273 0.02 -11.99 53.38
CA VAL A 273 0.52 -11.95 54.76
C VAL A 273 -0.52 -12.58 55.69
N SER A 274 -0.14 -13.61 56.43
CA SER A 274 -1.03 -14.36 57.33
C SER A 274 -0.93 -13.90 58.80
N SER A 275 -2.04 -13.40 59.34
CA SER A 275 -2.56 -13.58 60.70
C SER A 275 -1.63 -13.62 61.92
N HIS A 276 -1.88 -12.71 62.87
CA HIS A 276 -1.76 -12.97 64.32
C HIS A 276 -3.15 -13.28 64.92
N PRO A 277 -3.24 -14.07 66.01
CA PRO A 277 -4.50 -14.35 66.71
C PRO A 277 -4.74 -13.43 67.92
N GLU A 278 -6.00 -13.05 68.17
CA GLU A 278 -6.47 -12.51 69.45
C GLU A 278 -7.29 -13.56 70.24
N PRO A 279 -7.28 -13.52 71.58
CA PRO A 279 -7.99 -14.48 72.43
C PRO A 279 -9.46 -14.10 72.68
N LYS A 280 -10.23 -15.09 73.15
CA LYS A 280 -11.65 -14.99 73.52
C LYS A 280 -11.87 -14.23 74.83
N GLU A 281 -13.04 -13.58 74.95
CA GLU A 281 -13.86 -13.64 76.16
C GLU A 281 -15.35 -13.84 75.78
N ASP A 282 -16.12 -14.46 76.68
CA ASP A 282 -17.51 -14.89 76.46
C ASP A 282 -18.55 -13.78 76.76
N TYR A 283 -19.81 -13.95 76.32
CA TYR A 283 -20.99 -14.00 77.21
C TYR A 283 -22.34 -14.13 76.44
N CYS A 284 -22.99 -15.27 76.68
CA CYS A 284 -24.42 -15.48 76.94
C CYS A 284 -25.57 -14.65 76.28
N LEU A 285 -26.45 -15.44 75.62
CA LEU A 285 -27.90 -15.61 75.89
C LEU A 285 -28.99 -14.74 75.22
N PHE A 286 -30.04 -15.48 74.79
CA PHE A 286 -31.45 -15.12 74.59
C PHE A 286 -31.79 -14.00 73.56
N LEU A 287 -32.90 -14.02 72.82
CA LEU A 287 -33.87 -14.99 72.29
C LEU A 287 -34.90 -14.14 71.48
N PHE A 288 -35.62 -14.75 70.53
CA PHE A 288 -36.94 -14.32 70.04
C PHE A 288 -37.17 -13.00 69.24
N GLN A 289 -37.65 -13.20 68.00
CA GLN A 289 -38.99 -12.76 67.52
C GLN A 289 -39.15 -11.52 66.59
N LYS A 290 -39.61 -11.81 65.35
CA LYS A 290 -40.41 -10.96 64.42
C LYS A 290 -41.81 -10.69 65.03
N PRO A 291 -42.63 -9.67 64.68
CA PRO A 291 -42.64 -8.82 63.48
C PRO A 291 -42.70 -7.29 63.85
N SER A 292 -43.27 -6.31 63.14
CA SER A 292 -44.10 -6.22 61.91
C SER A 292 -44.02 -4.83 61.23
N ASP A 293 -44.45 -4.80 59.96
CA ASP A 293 -45.03 -3.71 59.16
C ASP A 293 -45.13 -2.29 59.75
N HIS A 294 -44.58 -1.31 59.01
CA HIS A 294 -45.35 -0.17 58.47
C HIS A 294 -44.64 0.49 57.28
#